data_AF-A0A1R3UA57-F1
#
_entry.id   AF-A0A1R3UA57-F1
#
_cell.length_a   1.000
_cell.length_b   1.000
_cell.length_c   1.000
_cell.angle_alpha   90.00
_cell.angle_beta   90.00
_cell.angle_gamma   90.00
#
_symmetry.space_group_name_H-M   'P 1'
#
loop_
_entity.id
_entity.type
_entity.pdbx_description
1 polymer ?
#
loop_
_entity_poly.entity_id
_entity_poly.type
_entity_poly.pdbx_seq_one_letter_code
_entity_poly.pdbx_strand_id
1 'polypeptide(L)'
;MGGSPKETTTKTEPWDGAKGYLLEQYAAMDKAIKEGKPQVYTGKTEIDQSAATKDAQSMIEQTARAGSPLVTSAQNATNNITSGAAFNPAGTTTLANGTKWQNAATGLQAQQAQALAGATNPATAMLQQTASGGFLNSNPYLNDAIKNANQGLVDQFKTIRSPQMDSQAALAGRSGSGAAMSIRNDAETQLAGQMSKQANDMMLANYTNERGLMQGAQAQVGQNYNSDVGNAAAAAAALAGTSSGNNSAQMGAASGLISGQNAQAQTQLGAAGMAGDLRGLDYADADRLAGVGAQKDAFSEVALQNAITKWDAEQNKDLNNNANFINALTTGGYNNQTKPVYTNTAGQMLGGITALLSALPLGCDIRLKHMGKFVGKMPNGIKIYEFTYKDDPDETIYVGPIAQEIDPEFVIDSNGTLLVLPEAFREAA
;
A
#
# COMPACT_ATOMS: atom_id res chain seq x y z
N MET A 1 41.36 -102.01 10.50
CA MET A 1 40.62 -101.63 11.72
C MET A 1 39.66 -100.52 11.31
N GLY A 2 38.35 -100.69 11.13
CA GLY A 2 37.44 -101.73 11.63
C GLY A 2 36.67 -101.23 12.85
N GLY A 3 35.82 -100.22 12.68
CA GLY A 3 34.95 -99.68 13.73
C GLY A 3 33.73 -99.03 13.13
N SER A 4 32.71 -99.84 12.79
CA SER A 4 31.39 -99.36 12.42
C SER A 4 30.82 -98.51 13.56
N PRO A 5 30.19 -97.36 13.29
CA PRO A 5 29.53 -96.58 14.34
C PRO A 5 28.43 -97.45 14.97
N LYS A 6 28.56 -97.71 16.28
CA LYS A 6 27.46 -98.24 17.09
C LYS A 6 26.42 -97.14 17.21
N GLU A 7 25.35 -97.23 16.41
CA GLU A 7 24.12 -96.52 16.75
C GLU A 7 23.63 -97.08 18.08
N THR A 8 23.84 -96.30 19.14
CA THR A 8 23.27 -96.59 20.44
C THR A 8 21.86 -96.00 20.40
N THR A 9 20.87 -96.79 20.03
CA THR A 9 19.46 -96.38 20.11
C THR A 9 19.08 -96.36 21.59
N THR A 10 19.33 -95.24 22.27
CA THR A 10 18.83 -95.02 23.63
C THR A 10 17.32 -94.82 23.54
N LYS A 11 16.54 -95.90 23.70
CA LYS A 11 15.09 -95.80 23.81
C LYS A 11 14.75 -95.28 25.20
N THR A 12 14.60 -93.97 25.33
CA THR A 12 14.10 -93.35 26.55
C THR A 12 12.59 -93.58 26.58
N GLU A 13 12.16 -94.69 27.18
CA GLU A 13 10.75 -94.91 27.45
C GLU A 13 10.31 -94.00 28.62
N PRO A 14 9.17 -93.30 28.51
CA PRO A 14 8.68 -92.45 29.58
C PRO A 14 8.40 -93.29 30.85
N TRP A 15 8.63 -92.70 32.03
CA TRP A 15 8.38 -93.37 33.31
C TRP A 15 6.95 -93.94 33.38
N ASP A 16 6.77 -95.13 33.93
CA ASP A 16 5.50 -95.87 33.87
C ASP A 16 4.30 -95.09 34.44
N GLY A 17 4.52 -94.24 35.45
CA GLY A 17 3.50 -93.33 36.00
C GLY A 17 3.08 -92.19 35.06
N ALA A 18 3.93 -91.82 34.09
CA ALA A 18 3.67 -90.78 33.09
C ALA A 18 2.94 -91.33 31.84
N LYS A 19 3.00 -92.64 31.59
CA LYS A 19 2.48 -93.27 30.38
C LYS A 19 0.98 -93.06 30.17
N GLY A 20 0.19 -93.13 31.24
CA GLY A 20 -1.26 -92.87 31.20
C GLY A 20 -1.58 -91.43 30.80
N TYR A 21 -0.91 -90.46 31.42
CA TYR A 21 -1.08 -89.04 31.12
C TYR A 21 -0.61 -88.68 29.70
N LEU A 22 0.47 -89.29 29.22
CA LEU A 22 0.94 -89.10 27.84
C LEU A 22 -0.08 -89.63 26.83
N LEU A 23 -0.64 -90.83 27.05
CA LEU A 23 -1.66 -91.40 26.18
C LEU A 23 -2.94 -90.55 26.13
N GLU A 24 -3.38 -90.03 27.27
CA GLU A 24 -4.53 -89.11 27.35
C GLU A 24 -4.29 -87.83 26.55
N GLN A 25 -3.08 -87.27 26.64
CA GLN A 25 -2.72 -86.03 25.95
C GLN A 25 -2.51 -86.20 24.44
N TYR A 26 -1.92 -87.33 24.02
CA TYR A 26 -1.86 -87.68 22.61
C TYR A 26 -3.25 -87.91 22.02
N ALA A 27 -4.17 -88.54 22.76
CA ALA A 27 -5.56 -88.71 22.34
C ALA A 27 -6.30 -87.35 22.24
N ALA A 28 -6.05 -86.43 23.17
CA ALA A 28 -6.60 -85.07 23.13
C ALA A 28 -6.08 -84.26 21.93
N MET A 29 -4.79 -84.37 21.59
CA MET A 29 -4.22 -83.73 20.40
C MET A 29 -4.72 -84.36 19.10
N ASP A 30 -4.79 -85.69 19.01
CA ASP A 30 -5.33 -86.40 17.84
C ASP A 30 -6.79 -86.02 17.60
N LYS A 31 -7.60 -85.89 18.66
CA LYS A 31 -8.96 -85.37 18.58
C LYS A 31 -9.00 -83.92 18.08
N ALA A 32 -8.17 -83.03 18.63
CA ALA A 32 -8.12 -81.63 18.20
C ALA A 32 -7.71 -81.46 16.72
N ILE A 33 -6.75 -82.25 16.24
CA ILE A 33 -6.31 -82.26 14.83
C ILE A 33 -7.43 -82.81 13.93
N LYS A 34 -8.10 -83.90 14.33
CA LYS A 34 -9.24 -84.47 13.59
C LYS A 34 -10.45 -83.54 13.54
N GLU A 35 -10.62 -82.69 14.55
CA GLU A 35 -11.63 -81.62 14.59
C GLU A 35 -11.21 -80.37 13.79
N GLY A 36 -10.04 -80.39 13.14
CA GLY A 36 -9.59 -79.33 12.22
C GLY A 36 -8.95 -78.12 12.90
N LYS A 37 -8.44 -78.27 14.13
CA LYS A 37 -7.67 -77.22 14.83
C LYS A 37 -6.18 -77.30 14.49
N PRO A 38 -5.45 -76.17 14.43
CA PRO A 38 -5.93 -74.79 14.61
C PRO A 38 -6.66 -74.26 13.38
N GLN A 39 -7.70 -73.47 13.60
CA GLN A 39 -8.43 -72.79 12.52
C GLN A 39 -7.84 -71.40 12.24
N VAL A 40 -7.67 -71.06 10.96
CA VAL A 40 -7.26 -69.71 10.51
C VAL A 40 -8.28 -68.66 10.96
N TYR A 41 -7.83 -67.44 11.28
CA TYR A 41 -8.70 -66.33 11.65
C TYR A 41 -9.80 -66.10 10.59
N THR A 42 -11.07 -66.19 10.99
CA THR A 42 -12.23 -66.10 10.09
C THR A 42 -12.88 -64.71 10.09
N GLY A 43 -12.33 -63.74 10.82
CA GLY A 43 -12.81 -62.35 10.84
C GLY A 43 -12.32 -61.55 9.62
N LYS A 44 -12.76 -60.28 9.52
CA LYS A 44 -12.25 -59.37 8.48
C LYS A 44 -10.73 -59.19 8.64
N THR A 45 -9.98 -59.29 7.55
CA THR A 45 -8.51 -59.12 7.52
C THR A 45 -8.06 -57.77 6.99
N GLU A 46 -9.00 -56.88 6.68
CA GLU A 46 -8.76 -55.55 6.14
C GLU A 46 -9.47 -54.50 7.02
N ILE A 47 -8.82 -53.35 7.20
CA ILE A 47 -9.41 -52.19 7.87
C ILE A 47 -9.97 -51.22 6.82
N ASP A 48 -11.16 -50.71 7.08
CA ASP A 48 -11.71 -49.60 6.31
C ASP A 48 -10.98 -48.30 6.70
N GLN A 49 -10.69 -47.42 5.74
CA GLN A 49 -10.19 -46.08 6.03
C GLN A 49 -11.14 -45.33 6.98
N SER A 50 -10.57 -44.64 7.97
CA SER A 50 -11.33 -43.84 8.92
C SER A 50 -12.09 -42.71 8.24
N ALA A 51 -13.15 -42.24 8.90
CA ALA A 51 -13.92 -41.09 8.43
C ALA A 51 -13.02 -39.86 8.22
N ALA A 52 -12.06 -39.61 9.12
CA ALA A 52 -11.13 -38.49 8.99
C ALA A 52 -10.25 -38.59 7.73
N THR A 53 -9.75 -39.79 7.40
CA THR A 53 -8.98 -40.02 6.16
C THR A 53 -9.84 -39.75 4.92
N LYS A 54 -11.09 -40.23 4.91
CA LYS A 54 -12.04 -40.02 3.79
C LYS A 54 -12.45 -38.55 3.65
N ASP A 55 -12.70 -37.88 4.76
CA ASP A 55 -13.07 -36.46 4.80
C ASP A 55 -11.91 -35.60 4.31
N ALA A 56 -10.68 -35.89 4.75
CA ALA A 56 -9.47 -35.17 4.30
C ALA A 56 -9.26 -35.31 2.78
N GLN A 57 -9.41 -36.52 2.24
CA GLN A 57 -9.33 -36.75 0.79
C GLN A 57 -10.41 -35.98 0.04
N SER A 58 -11.65 -35.98 0.55
CA SER A 58 -12.74 -35.21 -0.04
C SER A 58 -12.47 -33.70 0.02
N MET A 59 -11.87 -33.19 1.09
CA MET A 59 -11.49 -31.78 1.22
C MET A 59 -10.39 -31.40 0.23
N ILE A 60 -9.33 -32.21 0.11
CA ILE A 60 -8.26 -31.99 -0.88
C ILE A 60 -8.85 -31.98 -2.30
N GLU A 61 -9.70 -32.95 -2.61
CA GLU A 61 -10.34 -33.06 -3.91
C GLU A 61 -11.26 -31.85 -4.18
N GLN A 62 -12.06 -31.43 -3.20
CA GLN A 62 -12.94 -30.27 -3.33
C GLN A 62 -12.14 -28.99 -3.53
N THR A 63 -11.07 -28.76 -2.75
CA THR A 63 -10.18 -27.60 -2.89
C THR A 63 -9.48 -27.60 -4.24
N ALA A 64 -9.00 -28.76 -4.71
CA ALA A 64 -8.37 -28.90 -6.01
C ALA A 64 -9.36 -28.61 -7.17
N ARG A 65 -10.62 -29.06 -7.05
CA ARG A 65 -11.68 -28.85 -8.05
C ARG A 65 -12.25 -27.44 -8.04
N ALA A 66 -12.44 -26.85 -6.86
CA ALA A 66 -12.95 -25.49 -6.71
C ALA A 66 -11.94 -24.44 -7.18
N GLY A 67 -10.64 -24.78 -7.17
CA GLY A 67 -9.58 -23.83 -7.41
C GLY A 67 -9.43 -22.85 -6.23
N SER A 68 -8.51 -21.90 -6.37
CA SER A 68 -8.28 -20.90 -5.32
C SER A 68 -8.87 -19.54 -5.75
N PRO A 69 -9.91 -19.04 -5.05
CA PRO A 69 -10.45 -17.69 -5.28
C PRO A 69 -9.39 -16.61 -5.11
N LEU A 70 -8.41 -16.85 -4.24
CA LEU A 70 -7.29 -15.95 -4.00
C LEU A 70 -6.38 -15.85 -5.23
N VAL A 71 -6.04 -16.98 -5.84
CA VAL A 71 -5.25 -17.02 -7.09
C VAL A 71 -6.01 -16.34 -8.23
N THR A 72 -7.32 -16.54 -8.33
CA THR A 72 -8.16 -15.87 -9.34
C THR A 72 -8.17 -14.35 -9.13
N SER A 73 -8.29 -13.91 -7.88
CA SER A 73 -8.27 -12.48 -7.53
C SER A 73 -6.90 -11.85 -7.82
N ALA A 74 -5.81 -12.58 -7.54
CA ALA A 74 -4.45 -12.17 -7.87
C ALA A 74 -4.23 -12.05 -9.39
N GLN A 75 -4.68 -13.05 -10.16
CA GLN A 75 -4.64 -13.01 -11.62
C GLN A 75 -5.42 -11.81 -12.18
N ASN A 76 -6.60 -11.53 -11.63
CA ASN A 76 -7.39 -10.36 -12.03
C ASN A 76 -6.67 -9.04 -11.70
N ALA A 77 -6.05 -8.93 -10.52
CA ALA A 77 -5.27 -7.75 -10.14
C ALA A 77 -4.09 -7.54 -11.10
N THR A 78 -3.31 -8.59 -11.38
CA THR A 78 -2.21 -8.54 -12.34
C THR A 78 -2.70 -8.17 -13.75
N ASN A 79 -3.78 -8.79 -14.23
CA ASN A 79 -4.36 -8.48 -15.54
C ASN A 79 -4.84 -7.02 -15.64
N ASN A 80 -5.49 -6.49 -14.59
CA ASN A 80 -5.92 -5.10 -14.56
C ASN A 80 -4.74 -4.12 -14.59
N ILE A 81 -3.63 -4.44 -13.91
CA ILE A 81 -2.42 -3.62 -13.94
C ILE A 81 -1.74 -3.71 -15.31
N THR A 82 -1.54 -4.91 -15.85
CA THR A 82 -0.87 -5.11 -17.14
C THR A 82 -1.67 -4.55 -18.31
N SER A 83 -3.00 -4.66 -18.30
CA SER A 83 -3.86 -4.07 -19.33
C SER A 83 -4.04 -2.56 -19.19
N GLY A 84 -3.59 -1.99 -18.08
CA GLY A 84 -3.77 -0.58 -17.74
C GLY A 84 -5.13 -0.24 -17.12
N ALA A 85 -6.07 -1.19 -17.02
CA ALA A 85 -7.40 -1.00 -16.42
C ALA A 85 -7.36 -0.60 -14.94
N ALA A 86 -6.26 -0.87 -14.24
CA ALA A 86 -6.03 -0.44 -12.86
C ALA A 86 -5.75 1.07 -12.73
N PHE A 87 -5.44 1.77 -13.84
CA PHE A 87 -5.05 3.18 -13.83
C PHE A 87 -6.16 4.06 -14.41
N ASN A 88 -6.54 5.13 -13.70
CA ASN A 88 -7.44 6.13 -14.25
C ASN A 88 -6.65 7.04 -15.21
N PRO A 89 -7.03 7.13 -16.50
CA PRO A 89 -6.30 7.91 -17.50
C PRO A 89 -6.41 9.42 -17.30
N ALA A 90 -7.22 9.92 -16.37
CA ALA A 90 -7.38 11.35 -16.13
C ALA A 90 -6.05 12.03 -15.76
N GLY A 91 -5.22 11.38 -14.95
CA GLY A 91 -3.91 11.91 -14.55
C GLY A 91 -2.96 12.04 -15.74
N THR A 92 -2.81 10.97 -16.51
CA THR A 92 -1.94 10.95 -17.70
C THR A 92 -2.45 11.89 -18.80
N THR A 93 -3.77 11.96 -19.00
CA THR A 93 -4.41 12.89 -19.94
C THR A 93 -4.16 14.34 -19.52
N THR A 94 -4.29 14.66 -18.24
CA THR A 94 -4.03 16.01 -17.73
C THR A 94 -2.57 16.41 -17.90
N LEU A 95 -1.62 15.50 -17.62
CA LEU A 95 -0.19 15.76 -17.88
C LEU A 95 0.09 15.97 -19.37
N ALA A 96 -0.48 15.13 -20.24
CA ALA A 96 -0.31 15.24 -21.69
C ALA A 96 -0.93 16.51 -22.27
N ASN A 97 -1.99 17.03 -21.66
CA ASN A 97 -2.58 18.32 -22.04
C ASN A 97 -1.77 19.49 -21.46
N GLY A 98 -1.21 19.34 -20.25
CA GLY A 98 -0.33 20.32 -19.62
C GLY A 98 0.93 20.60 -20.42
N THR A 99 1.51 19.59 -21.11
CA THR A 99 2.67 19.80 -22.00
C THR A 99 2.33 20.56 -23.28
N LYS A 100 1.05 20.59 -23.67
CA LYS A 100 0.54 21.37 -24.82
C LYS A 100 -0.03 22.72 -24.39
N TRP A 101 -0.06 23.01 -23.10
CA TRP A 101 -0.64 24.23 -22.58
C TRP A 101 0.13 25.45 -23.09
N GLN A 102 -0.60 26.43 -23.60
CA GLN A 102 -0.11 27.75 -23.93
C GLN A 102 -0.77 28.75 -22.99
N ASN A 103 0.03 29.66 -22.44
CA ASN A 103 -0.50 30.68 -21.53
C ASN A 103 -1.52 31.55 -22.27
N ALA A 104 -2.74 31.68 -21.76
CA ALA A 104 -3.74 32.53 -22.40
C ALA A 104 -3.26 34.00 -22.55
N ALA A 105 -2.33 34.42 -21.70
CA ALA A 105 -1.73 35.75 -21.75
C ALA A 105 -0.62 35.90 -22.80
N THR A 106 -0.05 34.85 -23.39
CA THR A 106 0.97 35.05 -24.45
C THR A 106 0.36 35.67 -25.70
N GLY A 107 -0.87 35.30 -26.06
CA GLY A 107 -1.60 35.93 -27.16
C GLY A 107 -1.94 37.40 -26.86
N LEU A 108 -2.37 37.68 -25.62
CA LEU A 108 -2.70 39.05 -25.18
C LEU A 108 -1.46 39.94 -25.05
N GLN A 109 -0.35 39.43 -24.51
CA GLN A 109 0.92 40.15 -24.40
C GLN A 109 1.49 40.47 -25.77
N ALA A 110 1.40 39.54 -26.73
CA ALA A 110 1.82 39.79 -28.10
C ALA A 110 0.96 40.88 -28.75
N GLN A 111 -0.37 40.82 -28.61
CA GLN A 111 -1.27 41.88 -29.09
C GLN A 111 -1.02 43.22 -28.41
N GLN A 112 -0.74 43.22 -27.10
CA GLN A 112 -0.46 44.43 -26.36
C GLN A 112 0.89 45.03 -26.75
N ALA A 113 1.94 44.22 -26.92
CA ALA A 113 3.23 44.67 -27.42
C ALA A 113 3.10 45.25 -28.84
N GLN A 114 2.31 44.62 -29.70
CA GLN A 114 2.01 45.12 -31.05
C GLN A 114 1.23 46.45 -31.00
N ALA A 115 0.26 46.57 -30.09
CA ALA A 115 -0.53 47.78 -29.89
C ALA A 115 0.34 48.92 -29.37
N LEU A 116 1.22 48.68 -28.39
CA LEU A 116 2.16 49.69 -27.88
C LEU A 116 3.20 50.10 -28.94
N ALA A 117 3.66 49.15 -29.77
CA ALA A 117 4.64 49.44 -30.82
C ALA A 117 4.05 50.26 -31.98
N GLY A 118 2.75 50.12 -32.25
CA GLY A 118 2.06 50.86 -33.32
C GLY A 118 1.27 52.09 -32.87
N ALA A 119 0.94 52.20 -31.58
CA ALA A 119 0.12 53.29 -31.07
C ALA A 119 0.94 54.55 -30.85
N THR A 120 0.64 55.58 -31.66
CA THR A 120 1.16 56.92 -31.45
C THR A 120 0.43 57.57 -30.28
N ASN A 121 1.16 58.10 -29.30
CA ASN A 121 0.54 58.78 -28.17
C ASN A 121 -0.30 59.96 -28.69
N PRO A 122 -1.61 60.04 -28.42
CA PRO A 122 -2.47 61.10 -28.95
C PRO A 122 -2.00 62.52 -28.57
N ALA A 123 -1.23 62.64 -27.48
CA ALA A 123 -0.60 63.90 -27.10
C ALA A 123 0.41 64.39 -28.16
N THR A 124 1.10 63.51 -28.91
CA THR A 124 2.06 63.94 -29.95
C THR A 124 1.36 64.51 -31.18
N ALA A 125 0.18 63.98 -31.54
CA ALA A 125 -0.62 64.52 -32.63
C ALA A 125 -1.17 65.91 -32.28
N MET A 126 -1.70 66.07 -31.05
CA MET A 126 -2.12 67.38 -30.55
C MET A 126 -0.95 68.37 -30.46
N LEU A 127 0.23 67.90 -30.07
CA LEU A 127 1.43 68.73 -29.94
C LEU A 127 1.90 69.26 -31.30
N GLN A 128 1.81 68.46 -32.36
CA GLN A 128 2.05 68.93 -33.73
C GLN A 128 1.04 70.02 -34.16
N GLN A 129 -0.24 69.84 -33.86
CA GLN A 129 -1.30 70.80 -34.21
C GLN A 129 -1.20 72.11 -33.41
N THR A 130 -0.79 72.04 -32.15
CA THR A 130 -0.49 73.22 -31.32
C THR A 130 0.79 73.92 -31.78
N ALA A 131 1.83 73.16 -32.14
CA ALA A 131 3.07 73.71 -32.68
C ALA A 131 2.86 74.42 -34.04
N SER A 132 1.97 73.89 -34.90
CA SER A 132 1.61 74.48 -36.20
C SER A 132 0.67 75.67 -36.11
N GLY A 133 0.27 76.09 -34.90
CA GLY A 133 -0.57 77.28 -34.69
C GLY A 133 -2.04 77.08 -35.08
N GLY A 134 -2.55 75.84 -35.11
CA GLY A 134 -3.91 75.53 -35.57
C GLY A 134 -5.06 76.18 -34.79
N PHE A 135 -4.77 76.77 -33.62
CA PHE A 135 -5.75 77.36 -32.70
C PHE A 135 -5.75 78.89 -32.67
N LEU A 136 -4.84 79.55 -33.42
CA LEU A 136 -4.65 81.00 -33.38
C LEU A 136 -5.77 81.84 -34.01
N ASN A 137 -6.66 81.26 -34.81
CA ASN A 137 -7.39 82.04 -35.84
C ASN A 137 -8.91 82.14 -35.65
N SER A 138 -9.48 81.73 -34.51
CA SER A 138 -10.96 81.58 -34.42
C SER A 138 -11.54 81.76 -33.02
N ASN A 139 -11.18 82.82 -32.29
CA ASN A 139 -11.87 83.16 -31.05
C ASN A 139 -12.82 84.37 -31.25
N PRO A 140 -14.13 84.17 -31.50
CA PRO A 140 -15.10 85.26 -31.64
C PRO A 140 -15.15 86.18 -30.42
N TYR A 141 -14.96 85.62 -29.22
CA TYR A 141 -14.94 86.38 -27.97
C TYR A 141 -13.73 87.31 -27.87
N LEU A 142 -12.62 86.99 -28.53
CA LEU A 142 -11.45 87.85 -28.60
C LEU A 142 -11.72 89.11 -29.43
N ASN A 143 -12.43 88.96 -30.55
CA ASN A 143 -12.83 90.12 -31.37
C ASN A 143 -13.76 91.05 -30.59
N ASP A 144 -14.69 90.51 -29.81
CA ASP A 144 -15.58 91.32 -28.98
C ASP A 144 -14.85 91.93 -27.78
N ALA A 145 -13.89 91.20 -27.18
CA ALA A 145 -13.03 91.72 -26.12
C ALA A 145 -12.15 92.88 -26.63
N ILE A 146 -11.55 92.77 -27.82
CA ILE A 146 -10.74 93.83 -28.44
C ILE A 146 -11.61 95.06 -28.73
N LYS A 147 -12.82 94.88 -29.28
CA LYS A 147 -13.76 95.99 -29.51
C LYS A 147 -14.11 96.71 -28.20
N ASN A 148 -14.48 95.96 -27.17
CA ASN A 148 -14.82 96.53 -25.86
C ASN A 148 -13.63 97.24 -25.20
N ALA A 149 -12.42 96.67 -25.31
CA ALA A 149 -11.20 97.26 -24.77
C ALA A 149 -10.79 98.57 -25.48
N ASN A 150 -11.08 98.68 -26.79
CA ASN A 150 -10.81 99.89 -27.58
C ASN A 150 -11.93 100.95 -27.48
N GLN A 151 -13.13 100.59 -26.99
CA GLN A 151 -14.28 101.50 -26.93
C GLN A 151 -13.98 102.77 -26.12
N GLY A 152 -13.26 102.64 -25.00
CA GLY A 152 -12.87 103.79 -24.18
C GLY A 152 -11.95 104.79 -24.91
N LEU A 153 -11.05 104.31 -25.77
CA LEU A 153 -10.18 105.17 -26.59
C LEU A 153 -11.00 105.94 -27.63
N VAL A 154 -11.97 105.26 -28.26
CA VAL A 154 -12.88 105.87 -29.23
C VAL A 154 -13.78 106.91 -28.56
N ASP A 155 -14.32 106.60 -27.39
CA ASP A 155 -15.21 107.50 -26.65
C ASP A 155 -14.45 108.74 -26.16
N GLN A 156 -13.21 108.59 -25.66
CA GLN A 156 -12.36 109.70 -25.24
C GLN A 156 -11.94 110.60 -26.41
N PHE A 157 -11.67 110.00 -27.57
CA PHE A 157 -11.38 110.76 -28.80
C PHE A 157 -12.60 111.57 -29.25
N LYS A 158 -13.80 110.96 -29.27
CA LYS A 158 -15.03 111.61 -29.71
C LYS A 158 -15.51 112.71 -28.76
N THR A 159 -15.42 112.48 -27.45
CA THR A 159 -16.02 113.39 -26.45
C THR A 159 -15.07 114.46 -25.93
N ILE A 160 -13.75 114.22 -25.97
CA ILE A 160 -12.76 115.14 -25.40
C ILE A 160 -11.83 115.69 -26.48
N ARG A 161 -11.15 114.81 -27.23
CA ARG A 161 -10.03 115.21 -28.09
C ARG A 161 -10.50 115.86 -29.40
N SER A 162 -11.55 115.34 -30.04
CA SER A 162 -12.15 115.92 -31.26
C SER A 162 -12.69 117.34 -31.03
N PRO A 163 -13.54 117.61 -30.01
CA PRO A 163 -14.03 118.96 -29.76
C PRO A 163 -12.91 119.95 -29.36
N GLN A 164 -11.87 119.48 -28.67
CA GLN A 164 -10.70 120.30 -28.35
C GLN A 164 -9.91 120.69 -29.61
N MET A 165 -9.70 119.76 -30.54
CA MET A 165 -9.05 120.06 -31.83
C MET A 165 -9.86 121.05 -32.67
N ASP A 166 -11.19 120.88 -32.70
CA ASP A 166 -12.09 121.79 -33.42
C ASP A 166 -12.09 123.19 -32.79
N SER A 167 -12.11 123.28 -31.46
CA SER A 167 -12.02 124.54 -30.72
C SER A 167 -10.68 125.25 -30.97
N GLN A 168 -9.57 124.54 -30.95
CA GLN A 168 -8.24 125.09 -31.24
C GLN A 168 -8.10 125.55 -32.71
N ALA A 169 -8.64 124.77 -33.65
CA ALA A 169 -8.67 125.16 -35.06
C ALA A 169 -9.56 126.40 -35.30
N ALA A 170 -10.68 126.51 -34.59
CA ALA A 170 -11.58 127.67 -34.64
C ALA A 170 -10.94 128.93 -34.05
N LEU A 171 -10.27 128.83 -32.89
CA LEU A 171 -9.52 129.94 -32.27
C LEU A 171 -8.38 130.43 -33.16
N ALA A 172 -7.77 129.54 -33.93
CA ALA A 172 -6.74 129.89 -34.92
C ALA A 172 -7.31 130.45 -36.24
N GLY A 173 -8.64 130.67 -36.35
CA GLY A 173 -9.31 131.15 -37.56
C GLY A 173 -9.22 130.19 -38.75
N ARG A 174 -8.91 128.92 -38.48
CA ARG A 174 -8.53 127.88 -39.46
C ARG A 174 -9.53 126.73 -39.52
N SER A 175 -10.71 126.88 -38.92
CA SER A 175 -11.79 125.90 -39.00
C SER A 175 -12.11 125.59 -40.47
N GLY A 176 -12.06 124.31 -40.85
CA GLY A 176 -12.28 123.86 -42.24
C GLY A 176 -11.08 124.00 -43.20
N SER A 177 -9.93 124.50 -42.73
CA SER A 177 -8.70 124.57 -43.55
C SER A 177 -8.01 123.20 -43.68
N GLY A 178 -7.22 123.02 -44.75
CA GLY A 178 -6.42 121.80 -44.95
C GLY A 178 -5.47 121.47 -43.79
N ALA A 179 -5.02 122.49 -43.04
CA ALA A 179 -4.19 122.31 -41.85
C ALA A 179 -4.99 121.80 -40.64
N ALA A 180 -6.25 122.20 -40.48
CA ALA A 180 -7.13 121.64 -39.45
C ALA A 180 -7.48 120.17 -39.77
N MET A 181 -7.67 119.85 -41.05
CA MET A 181 -7.88 118.48 -41.52
C MET A 181 -6.64 117.59 -41.31
N SER A 182 -5.42 118.11 -41.52
CA SER A 182 -4.19 117.33 -41.27
C SER A 182 -4.02 116.98 -39.79
N ILE A 183 -4.25 117.93 -38.89
CA ILE A 183 -4.17 117.69 -37.42
C ILE A 183 -5.18 116.64 -36.98
N ARG A 184 -6.41 116.68 -37.53
CA ARG A 184 -7.42 115.67 -37.26
C ARG A 184 -7.01 114.30 -37.79
N ASN A 185 -6.52 114.21 -39.04
CA ASN A 185 -6.02 112.96 -39.63
C ASN A 185 -4.84 112.36 -38.85
N ASP A 186 -3.91 113.20 -38.36
CA ASP A 186 -2.78 112.77 -37.53
C ASP A 186 -3.27 112.19 -36.19
N ALA A 187 -4.27 112.83 -35.57
CA ALA A 187 -4.84 112.38 -34.31
C ALA A 187 -5.67 111.09 -34.49
N GLU A 188 -6.38 110.93 -35.61
CA GLU A 188 -7.08 109.68 -35.97
C GLU A 188 -6.08 108.55 -36.26
N THR A 189 -4.96 108.84 -36.94
CA THR A 189 -3.88 107.88 -37.18
C THR A 189 -3.22 107.43 -35.88
N GLN A 190 -3.01 108.36 -34.93
CA GLN A 190 -2.50 108.02 -33.59
C GLN A 190 -3.47 107.14 -32.81
N LEU A 191 -4.78 107.43 -32.86
CA LEU A 191 -5.82 106.61 -32.23
C LEU A 191 -5.83 105.19 -32.84
N ALA A 192 -5.83 105.09 -34.17
CA ALA A 192 -5.78 103.81 -34.88
C ALA A 192 -4.50 103.01 -34.54
N GLY A 193 -3.36 103.70 -34.40
CA GLY A 193 -2.10 103.09 -33.97
C GLY A 193 -2.15 102.57 -32.53
N GLN A 194 -2.77 103.31 -31.60
CA GLN A 194 -2.96 102.88 -30.21
C GLN A 194 -3.92 101.68 -30.10
N MET A 195 -5.06 101.73 -30.80
CA MET A 195 -6.02 100.62 -30.85
C MET A 195 -5.40 99.36 -31.46
N SER A 196 -4.58 99.51 -32.52
CA SER A 196 -3.87 98.39 -33.15
C SER A 196 -2.84 97.76 -32.21
N LYS A 197 -2.13 98.59 -31.43
CA LYS A 197 -1.18 98.11 -30.43
C LYS A 197 -1.89 97.35 -29.29
N GLN A 198 -2.98 97.91 -28.76
CA GLN A 198 -3.78 97.26 -27.72
C GLN A 198 -4.40 95.94 -28.20
N ALA A 199 -4.90 95.89 -29.44
CA ALA A 199 -5.40 94.66 -30.05
C ALA A 199 -4.30 93.59 -30.20
N ASN A 200 -3.10 93.99 -30.66
CA ASN A 200 -1.96 93.09 -30.78
C ASN A 200 -1.50 92.54 -29.42
N ASP A 201 -1.43 93.39 -28.39
CA ASP A 201 -1.05 92.97 -27.03
C ASP A 201 -2.09 91.98 -26.46
N MET A 202 -3.38 92.22 -26.69
CA MET A 202 -4.46 91.30 -26.28
C MET A 202 -4.41 89.96 -27.04
N MET A 203 -4.15 89.99 -28.36
CA MET A 203 -3.96 88.77 -29.16
C MET A 203 -2.76 87.96 -28.68
N LEU A 204 -1.63 88.62 -28.37
CA LEU A 204 -0.44 87.96 -27.86
C LEU A 204 -0.68 87.33 -26.48
N ALA A 205 -1.37 88.04 -25.59
CA ALA A 205 -1.75 87.51 -24.27
C ALA A 205 -2.75 86.35 -24.36
N ASN A 206 -3.69 86.39 -25.31
CA ASN A 206 -4.60 85.28 -25.56
C ASN A 206 -3.85 84.04 -26.06
N TYR A 207 -2.93 84.23 -27.02
CA TYR A 207 -2.08 83.16 -27.54
C TYR A 207 -1.22 82.47 -26.48
N THR A 208 -0.58 83.24 -25.58
CA THR A 208 0.25 82.66 -24.51
C THR A 208 -0.58 81.87 -23.50
N ASN A 209 -1.75 82.38 -23.12
CA ASN A 209 -2.68 81.68 -22.22
C ASN A 209 -3.22 80.39 -22.85
N GLU A 210 -3.67 80.44 -24.10
CA GLU A 210 -4.20 79.28 -24.80
C GLU A 210 -3.12 78.20 -24.99
N ARG A 211 -1.88 78.62 -25.30
CA ARG A 211 -0.74 77.70 -25.37
C ARG A 211 -0.45 77.02 -24.03
N GLY A 212 -0.55 77.73 -22.91
CA GLY A 212 -0.39 77.16 -21.57
C GLY A 212 -1.48 76.11 -21.24
N LEU A 213 -2.74 76.43 -21.53
CA LEU A 213 -3.87 75.50 -21.33
C LEU A 213 -3.73 74.25 -22.21
N MET A 214 -3.33 74.41 -23.47
CA MET A 214 -3.11 73.29 -24.38
C MET A 214 -1.96 72.39 -23.95
N GLN A 215 -0.82 72.97 -23.54
CA GLN A 215 0.30 72.19 -23.02
C GLN A 215 -0.09 71.40 -21.76
N GLY A 216 -0.87 72.01 -20.87
CA GLY A 216 -1.42 71.33 -19.69
C GLY A 216 -2.35 70.17 -20.05
N ALA A 217 -3.29 70.39 -20.98
CA ALA A 217 -4.18 69.34 -21.47
C ALA A 217 -3.42 68.20 -22.16
N GLN A 218 -2.40 68.51 -22.97
CA GLN A 218 -1.54 67.52 -23.62
C GLN A 218 -0.75 66.69 -22.62
N ALA A 219 -0.18 67.32 -21.60
CA ALA A 219 0.51 66.61 -20.53
C ALA A 219 -0.44 65.64 -19.81
N GLN A 220 -1.67 66.07 -19.54
CA GLN A 220 -2.68 65.22 -18.90
C GLN A 220 -3.13 64.06 -19.79
N VAL A 221 -3.33 64.29 -21.09
CA VAL A 221 -3.63 63.22 -22.07
C VAL A 221 -2.48 62.21 -22.15
N GLY A 222 -1.23 62.69 -22.18
CA GLY A 222 -0.06 61.81 -22.20
C GLY A 222 0.10 60.99 -20.91
N GLN A 223 -0.19 61.58 -19.75
CA GLN A 223 -0.19 60.89 -18.46
C GLN A 223 -1.28 59.81 -18.40
N ASN A 224 -2.51 60.13 -18.81
CA ASN A 224 -3.61 59.17 -18.84
C ASN A 224 -3.29 58.00 -19.79
N TYR A 225 -2.80 58.28 -20.99
CA TYR A 225 -2.38 57.25 -21.95
C TYR A 225 -1.31 56.32 -21.35
N ASN A 226 -0.27 56.87 -20.72
CA ASN A 226 0.77 56.06 -20.08
C ASN A 226 0.22 55.24 -18.89
N SER A 227 -0.72 55.81 -18.12
CA SER A 227 -1.39 55.09 -17.03
C SER A 227 -2.24 53.94 -17.54
N ASP A 228 -3.02 54.13 -18.61
CA ASP A 228 -3.84 53.10 -19.23
C ASP A 228 -2.99 51.95 -19.79
N VAL A 229 -1.88 52.29 -20.44
CA VAL A 229 -0.89 51.30 -20.91
C VAL A 229 -0.31 50.51 -19.75
N GLY A 230 0.07 51.17 -18.65
CA GLY A 230 0.58 50.52 -17.44
C GLY A 230 -0.46 49.61 -16.77
N ASN A 231 -1.71 50.07 -16.66
CA ASN A 231 -2.82 49.31 -16.09
C ASN A 231 -3.12 48.06 -16.91
N ALA A 232 -3.15 48.19 -18.23
CA ALA A 232 -3.37 47.07 -19.13
C ALA A 232 -2.23 46.05 -19.05
N ALA A 233 -0.97 46.50 -18.98
CA ALA A 233 0.19 45.62 -18.86
C ALA A 233 0.20 44.87 -17.51
N ALA A 234 -0.16 45.55 -16.42
CA ALA A 234 -0.29 44.95 -15.10
C ALA A 234 -1.42 43.90 -15.07
N ALA A 235 -2.57 44.19 -15.70
CA ALA A 235 -3.68 43.24 -15.82
C ALA A 235 -3.28 42.00 -16.63
N ALA A 236 -2.57 42.17 -17.75
CA ALA A 236 -2.05 41.07 -18.55
C ALA A 236 -1.05 40.21 -17.76
N ALA A 237 -0.15 40.83 -17.00
CA ALA A 237 0.79 40.12 -16.13
C ALA A 237 0.09 39.35 -15.01
N ALA A 238 -0.93 39.94 -14.37
CA ALA A 238 -1.73 39.27 -13.35
C ALA A 238 -2.45 38.03 -13.92
N LEU A 239 -3.09 38.17 -15.10
CA LEU A 239 -3.74 37.06 -15.79
C LEU A 239 -2.73 35.96 -16.16
N ALA A 240 -1.54 36.33 -16.65
CA ALA A 240 -0.48 35.39 -16.97
C ALA A 240 -0.04 34.58 -15.74
N GLY A 241 0.10 35.25 -14.59
CA GLY A 241 0.45 34.63 -13.31
C GLY A 241 -0.61 33.66 -12.83
N THR A 242 -1.89 34.05 -12.82
CA THR A 242 -2.99 33.17 -12.44
C THR A 242 -3.13 31.97 -13.38
N SER A 243 -3.01 32.20 -14.69
CA SER A 243 -3.10 31.14 -15.69
C SER A 243 -1.99 30.09 -15.51
N SER A 244 -0.75 30.54 -15.32
CA SER A 244 0.39 29.67 -15.05
C SER A 244 0.25 28.93 -13.72
N GLY A 245 -0.20 29.60 -12.66
CA GLY A 245 -0.41 29.00 -11.35
C GLY A 245 -1.46 27.88 -11.39
N ASN A 246 -2.57 28.10 -12.08
CA ASN A 246 -3.62 27.10 -12.25
C ASN A 246 -3.13 25.88 -13.03
N ASN A 247 -2.37 26.07 -14.12
CA ASN A 247 -1.79 24.96 -14.88
C ASN A 247 -0.83 24.15 -14.01
N SER A 248 0.06 24.80 -13.25
CA SER A 248 0.97 24.13 -12.33
C SER A 248 0.23 23.35 -11.23
N ALA A 249 -0.85 23.91 -10.66
CA ALA A 249 -1.67 23.21 -9.68
C ALA A 249 -2.36 21.98 -10.27
N GLN A 250 -2.88 22.07 -11.50
CA GLN A 250 -3.46 20.93 -12.21
C GLN A 250 -2.43 19.83 -12.50
N MET A 251 -1.23 20.20 -12.97
CA MET A 251 -0.16 19.23 -13.20
C MET A 251 0.32 18.58 -11.89
N GLY A 252 0.41 19.34 -10.79
CA GLY A 252 0.76 18.82 -9.47
C GLY A 252 -0.27 17.81 -8.96
N ALA A 253 -1.56 18.13 -9.06
CA ALA A 253 -2.64 17.22 -8.70
C ALA A 253 -2.65 15.95 -9.56
N ALA A 254 -2.45 16.10 -10.87
CA ALA A 254 -2.39 14.97 -11.80
C ALA A 254 -1.17 14.08 -11.56
N SER A 255 0.00 14.65 -11.22
CA SER A 255 1.18 13.90 -10.79
C SER A 255 0.93 13.15 -9.47
N GLY A 256 0.22 13.78 -8.53
CA GLY A 256 -0.19 13.14 -7.27
C GLY A 256 -1.10 11.94 -7.50
N LEU A 257 -2.08 12.07 -8.41
CA LEU A 257 -2.98 10.99 -8.80
C LEU A 257 -2.21 9.80 -9.39
N ILE A 258 -1.28 10.05 -10.32
CA ILE A 258 -0.46 9.00 -10.94
C ILE A 258 0.41 8.30 -9.88
N SER A 259 1.04 9.07 -8.99
CA SER A 259 1.87 8.51 -7.92
C SER A 259 1.06 7.60 -6.98
N GLY A 260 -0.14 8.04 -6.57
CA GLY A 260 -1.04 7.23 -5.74
C GLY A 260 -1.49 5.95 -6.43
N GLN A 261 -1.79 6.00 -7.73
CA GLN A 261 -2.15 4.82 -8.51
C GLN A 261 -1.00 3.82 -8.64
N ASN A 262 0.23 4.31 -8.86
CA ASN A 262 1.41 3.44 -8.91
C ASN A 262 1.65 2.75 -7.56
N ALA A 263 1.50 3.47 -6.45
CA ALA A 263 1.62 2.88 -5.12
C ALA A 263 0.56 1.78 -4.90
N GLN A 264 -0.71 2.05 -5.27
CA GLN A 264 -1.78 1.07 -5.16
C GLN A 264 -1.53 -0.16 -6.05
N ALA A 265 -1.10 0.04 -7.29
CA ALA A 265 -0.75 -1.05 -8.21
C ALA A 265 0.39 -1.90 -7.65
N GLN A 266 1.38 -1.28 -7.01
CA GLN A 266 2.49 -2.00 -6.38
C GLN A 266 2.04 -2.82 -5.16
N THR A 267 1.11 -2.30 -4.33
CA THR A 267 0.48 -3.07 -3.26
C THR A 267 -0.31 -4.25 -3.81
N GLN A 268 -1.07 -4.05 -4.87
CA GLN A 268 -1.83 -5.12 -5.53
C GLN A 268 -0.93 -6.19 -6.14
N LEU A 269 0.18 -5.81 -6.77
CA LEU A 269 1.20 -6.74 -7.27
C LEU A 269 1.87 -7.52 -6.13
N GLY A 270 2.19 -6.87 -5.02
CA GLY A 270 2.72 -7.54 -3.83
C GLY A 270 1.74 -8.56 -3.25
N ALA A 271 0.47 -8.19 -3.12
CA ALA A 271 -0.60 -9.09 -2.68
C ALA A 271 -0.82 -10.25 -3.67
N ALA A 272 -0.79 -9.97 -4.97
CA ALA A 272 -0.90 -10.99 -6.01
C ALA A 272 0.30 -11.95 -6.03
N GLY A 273 1.51 -11.46 -5.70
CA GLY A 273 2.70 -12.30 -5.53
C GLY A 273 2.56 -13.26 -4.34
N MET A 274 2.07 -12.78 -3.20
CA MET A 274 1.84 -13.60 -2.01
C MET A 274 0.70 -14.62 -2.19
N ALA A 275 -0.27 -14.36 -3.08
CA ALA A 275 -1.37 -15.27 -3.35
C ALA A 275 -0.92 -16.66 -3.83
N GLY A 276 0.22 -16.73 -4.54
CA GLY A 276 0.84 -18.00 -4.92
C GLY A 276 1.26 -18.83 -3.71
N ASP A 277 1.92 -18.19 -2.75
CA ASP A 277 2.39 -18.84 -1.52
C ASP A 277 1.23 -19.21 -0.59
N LEU A 278 0.20 -18.37 -0.53
CA LEU A 278 -1.00 -18.64 0.28
C LEU A 278 -1.84 -19.81 -0.24
N ARG A 279 -1.71 -20.20 -1.53
CA ARG A 279 -2.39 -21.39 -2.06
C ARG A 279 -1.97 -22.67 -1.32
N GLY A 280 -0.76 -22.73 -0.78
CA GLY A 280 -0.33 -23.85 0.06
C GLY A 280 -1.14 -23.98 1.35
N LEU A 281 -1.65 -22.86 1.89
CA LEU A 281 -2.46 -22.85 3.10
C LEU A 281 -3.87 -23.39 2.88
N ASP A 282 -4.40 -23.34 1.64
CA ASP A 282 -5.71 -23.90 1.30
C ASP A 282 -5.78 -25.43 1.57
N TYR A 283 -4.63 -26.11 1.66
CA TYR A 283 -4.53 -27.55 1.96
C TYR A 283 -4.22 -27.86 3.44
N ALA A 284 -3.84 -26.85 4.24
CA ALA A 284 -3.29 -27.07 5.58
C ALA A 284 -4.26 -27.79 6.53
N ASP A 285 -5.56 -27.47 6.45
CA ASP A 285 -6.58 -28.11 7.29
C ASP A 285 -6.87 -29.54 6.84
N ALA A 286 -6.80 -29.80 5.53
CA ALA A 286 -6.96 -31.14 5.00
C ALA A 286 -5.75 -32.03 5.33
N ASP A 287 -4.53 -31.48 5.28
CA ASP A 287 -3.31 -32.18 5.70
C ASP A 287 -3.32 -32.53 7.19
N ARG A 288 -3.80 -31.61 8.05
CA ARG A 288 -4.00 -31.88 9.48
C ARG A 288 -5.02 -32.99 9.70
N LEU A 289 -6.14 -32.95 8.98
CA LEU A 289 -7.17 -33.98 9.08
C LEU A 289 -6.68 -35.34 8.57
N ALA A 290 -5.89 -35.35 7.49
CA ALA A 290 -5.22 -36.55 6.98
C ALA A 290 -4.25 -37.14 8.02
N GLY A 291 -3.52 -36.28 8.75
CA GLY A 291 -2.65 -36.71 9.85
C GLY A 291 -3.43 -37.40 10.98
N VAL A 292 -4.58 -36.86 11.38
CA VAL A 292 -5.48 -37.49 12.37
C VAL A 292 -6.06 -38.80 11.83
N GLY A 293 -6.41 -38.84 10.54
CA GLY A 293 -6.87 -40.04 9.85
C GLY A 293 -5.84 -41.16 9.88
N ALA A 294 -4.59 -40.86 9.51
CA ALA A 294 -3.48 -41.81 9.54
C ALA A 294 -3.25 -42.42 10.93
N GLN A 295 -3.37 -41.62 12.00
CA GLN A 295 -3.27 -42.11 13.38
C GLN A 295 -4.41 -43.08 13.73
N LYS A 296 -5.65 -42.77 13.34
CA LYS A 296 -6.80 -43.64 13.57
C LYS A 296 -6.72 -44.94 12.78
N ASP A 297 -6.25 -44.86 11.54
CA ASP A 297 -6.06 -46.02 10.67
C ASP A 297 -4.98 -46.94 11.24
N ALA A 298 -3.83 -46.40 11.67
CA ALA A 298 -2.77 -47.15 12.33
C ALA A 298 -3.25 -47.84 13.63
N PHE A 299 -4.04 -47.16 14.46
CA PHE A 299 -4.61 -47.77 15.66
C PHE A 299 -5.55 -48.94 15.32
N SER A 300 -6.36 -48.77 14.28
CA SER A 300 -7.29 -49.82 13.81
C SER A 300 -6.55 -51.03 13.27
N GLU A 301 -5.42 -50.82 12.58
CA GLU A 301 -4.55 -51.89 12.08
C GLU A 301 -3.90 -52.67 13.23
N VAL A 302 -3.38 -51.96 14.24
CA VAL A 302 -2.83 -52.60 15.45
C VAL A 302 -3.91 -53.38 16.20
N ALA A 303 -5.14 -52.85 16.31
CA ALA A 303 -6.25 -53.55 16.94
C ALA A 303 -6.61 -54.84 16.19
N LEU A 304 -6.64 -54.80 14.84
CA LEU A 304 -6.87 -55.98 14.01
C LEU A 304 -5.75 -57.01 14.16
N GLN A 305 -4.49 -56.58 14.11
CA GLN A 305 -3.34 -57.47 14.27
C GLN A 305 -3.34 -58.13 15.65
N ASN A 306 -3.72 -57.40 16.70
CA ASN A 306 -3.87 -57.94 18.06
C ASN A 306 -5.01 -58.96 18.14
N ALA A 307 -6.13 -58.74 17.43
CA ALA A 307 -7.23 -59.69 17.38
C ALA A 307 -6.83 -61.00 16.66
N ILE A 308 -6.10 -60.91 15.54
CA ILE A 308 -5.54 -62.07 14.83
C ILE A 308 -4.56 -62.82 15.74
N THR A 309 -3.61 -62.10 16.35
CA THR A 309 -2.60 -62.71 17.23
C THR A 309 -3.23 -63.40 18.44
N LYS A 310 -4.26 -62.79 19.04
CA LYS A 310 -5.00 -63.40 20.17
C LYS A 310 -5.74 -64.66 19.73
N TRP A 311 -6.39 -64.62 18.58
CA TRP A 311 -7.08 -65.79 18.01
C TRP A 311 -6.11 -66.93 17.75
N ASP A 312 -4.98 -66.66 17.11
CA ASP A 312 -3.94 -67.66 16.83
C ASP A 312 -3.33 -68.23 18.12
N ALA A 313 -3.15 -67.40 19.14
CA ALA A 313 -2.68 -67.83 20.45
C ALA A 313 -3.71 -68.70 21.19
N GLU A 314 -5.01 -68.39 21.10
CA GLU A 314 -6.09 -69.20 21.68
C GLU A 314 -6.24 -70.54 20.95
N GLN A 315 -6.20 -70.55 19.62
CA GLN A 315 -6.26 -71.76 18.80
C GLN A 315 -5.07 -72.70 19.08
N ASN A 316 -3.87 -72.14 19.29
CA ASN A 316 -2.67 -72.92 19.59
C ASN A 316 -2.46 -73.19 21.09
N LYS A 317 -3.27 -72.66 21.99
CA LYS A 317 -3.10 -72.82 23.44
C LYS A 317 -3.15 -74.27 23.88
N ASP A 318 -4.14 -75.03 23.40
CA ASP A 318 -4.31 -76.43 23.80
C ASP A 318 -3.21 -77.32 23.20
N LEU A 319 -2.83 -77.07 21.94
CA LEU A 319 -1.73 -77.78 21.29
C LEU A 319 -0.37 -77.48 21.95
N ASN A 320 -0.09 -76.21 22.27
CA ASN A 320 1.15 -75.81 22.93
C ASN A 320 1.21 -76.28 24.39
N ASN A 321 0.11 -76.21 25.14
CA ASN A 321 0.05 -76.73 26.51
C ASN A 321 0.25 -78.25 26.54
N ASN A 322 -0.36 -78.98 25.61
CA ASN A 322 -0.20 -80.43 25.51
C ASN A 322 1.22 -80.80 25.05
N ALA A 323 1.80 -80.08 24.09
CA ALA A 323 3.19 -80.27 23.66
C ALA A 323 4.19 -79.96 24.78
N ASN A 324 3.99 -78.89 25.55
CA ASN A 324 4.82 -78.54 26.71
C ASN A 324 4.67 -79.56 27.85
N PHE A 325 3.46 -80.06 28.08
CA PHE A 325 3.20 -81.11 29.06
C PHE A 325 3.86 -82.44 28.66
N ILE A 326 3.78 -82.81 27.38
CA ILE A 326 4.46 -83.98 26.83
C ILE A 326 5.98 -83.81 26.91
N ASN A 327 6.53 -82.63 26.58
CA ASN A 327 7.96 -82.36 26.75
C ASN A 327 8.39 -82.49 28.21
N ALA A 328 7.63 -81.90 29.15
CA ALA A 328 7.90 -81.98 30.59
C ALA A 328 7.91 -83.44 31.11
N LEU A 329 7.03 -84.30 30.59
CA LEU A 329 6.94 -85.71 30.98
C LEU A 329 7.93 -86.64 30.26
N THR A 330 8.39 -86.28 29.05
CA THR A 330 9.21 -87.16 28.21
C THR A 330 10.71 -86.90 28.34
N THR A 331 11.14 -85.70 28.74
CA THR A 331 12.58 -85.34 28.85
C THR A 331 13.17 -85.35 30.26
N GLY A 332 12.45 -85.84 31.28
CA GLY A 332 13.04 -86.13 32.60
C GLY A 332 13.66 -84.92 33.32
N GLY A 333 13.21 -83.70 33.03
CA GLY A 333 13.76 -82.47 33.59
C GLY A 333 12.77 -81.74 34.49
N TYR A 334 12.58 -82.20 35.73
CA TYR A 334 12.10 -81.34 36.81
C TYR A 334 13.23 -80.37 37.20
N ASN A 335 13.42 -79.32 36.41
CA ASN A 335 14.11 -78.13 36.90
C ASN A 335 13.08 -77.20 37.52
N ASN A 336 12.94 -77.27 38.84
CA ASN A 336 12.36 -76.21 39.68
C ASN A 336 13.29 -74.98 39.65
N GLN A 337 13.41 -74.33 38.49
CA GLN A 337 13.56 -72.89 38.49
C GLN A 337 12.16 -72.31 38.43
N THR A 338 11.64 -71.90 39.58
CA THR A 338 10.66 -70.83 39.70
C THR A 338 11.29 -69.60 39.07
N LYS A 339 11.27 -69.49 37.75
CA LYS A 339 11.39 -68.20 37.10
C LYS A 339 10.05 -67.53 37.42
N PRO A 340 9.99 -66.45 38.21
CA PRO A 340 8.81 -65.61 38.18
C PRO A 340 8.49 -65.36 36.71
N VAL A 341 7.26 -65.70 36.30
CA VAL A 341 6.74 -65.19 35.04
C VAL A 341 6.59 -63.70 35.27
N TYR A 342 7.69 -62.98 35.12
CA TYR A 342 7.62 -61.61 34.68
C TYR A 342 6.91 -61.72 33.34
N THR A 343 5.64 -61.33 33.29
CA THR A 343 5.12 -60.70 32.07
C THR A 343 6.19 -59.69 31.73
N ASN A 344 6.97 -59.98 30.69
CA ASN A 344 8.06 -59.11 30.32
C ASN A 344 7.38 -57.89 29.70
N THR A 345 6.98 -56.94 30.54
CA THR A 345 6.48 -55.62 30.18
C THR A 345 7.56 -54.81 29.44
N ALA A 346 8.75 -55.38 29.26
CA ALA A 346 9.79 -54.90 28.36
C ALA A 346 9.67 -55.42 26.90
N GLY A 347 8.82 -56.44 26.65
CA GLY A 347 8.54 -56.97 25.30
C GLY A 347 7.25 -56.44 24.67
N GLN A 348 6.34 -55.88 25.48
CA GLN A 348 5.15 -55.14 25.02
C GLN A 348 5.34 -53.61 25.07
N MET A 349 6.53 -53.13 25.45
CA MET A 349 6.90 -51.71 25.44
C MET A 349 7.83 -51.35 24.27
N LEU A 350 7.90 -52.19 23.23
CA LEU A 350 8.53 -51.84 21.95
C LEU A 350 7.52 -51.62 20.80
N GLY A 351 6.23 -51.67 21.09
CA GLY A 351 5.15 -51.34 20.15
C GLY A 351 4.08 -50.41 20.73
N GLY A 352 4.33 -49.85 21.92
CA GLY A 352 3.35 -49.09 22.69
C GLY A 352 3.95 -47.84 23.31
N ILE A 353 4.27 -46.84 22.48
CA ILE A 353 4.29 -45.44 22.93
C ILE A 353 2.82 -45.00 23.03
N THR A 354 2.05 -45.64 23.91
CA THR A 354 0.68 -45.25 24.27
C THR A 354 0.66 -44.41 25.55
N ALA A 355 1.71 -43.61 25.73
CA ALA A 355 1.72 -42.49 26.67
C ALA A 355 2.33 -41.23 26.03
N LEU A 356 2.22 -41.06 24.70
CA LEU A 356 2.25 -39.72 24.10
C LEU A 356 0.82 -39.14 24.12
N LEU A 357 0.24 -39.09 25.33
CA LEU A 357 -0.97 -38.32 25.58
C LEU A 357 -0.61 -36.85 25.39
N SER A 358 -1.13 -36.30 24.28
CA SER A 358 -1.60 -34.91 24.17
C SER A 358 -0.82 -33.86 24.96
N ALA A 359 -0.02 -33.07 24.25
CA ALA A 359 0.05 -31.63 24.40
C ALA A 359 -0.37 -31.07 25.79
N LEU A 360 0.48 -31.27 26.78
CA LEU A 360 0.63 -30.34 27.90
C LEU A 360 2.12 -29.98 27.92
N PRO A 361 2.50 -28.75 28.29
CA PRO A 361 3.91 -28.42 28.52
C PRO A 361 4.34 -29.24 29.74
N LEU A 362 4.73 -30.49 29.51
CA LEU A 362 5.19 -31.39 30.55
C LEU A 362 6.45 -30.73 31.09
N GLY A 363 6.36 -30.21 32.31
CA GLY A 363 7.51 -29.80 33.10
C GLY A 363 8.50 -30.96 33.08
N CYS A 364 9.51 -30.89 32.22
CA CYS A 364 10.54 -31.92 32.10
C CYS A 364 11.59 -31.78 33.21
N ASP A 365 11.41 -30.78 34.07
CA ASP A 365 12.20 -30.48 35.24
C ASP A 365 12.16 -31.60 36.29
N ILE A 366 13.34 -32.06 36.71
CA ILE A 366 13.50 -33.04 37.80
C ILE A 366 12.87 -32.58 39.12
N ARG A 367 12.78 -31.26 39.37
CA ARG A 367 12.30 -30.70 40.64
C ARG A 367 10.82 -31.00 40.89
N LEU A 368 10.04 -31.19 39.82
CA LEU A 368 8.59 -31.42 39.89
C LEU A 368 8.22 -32.91 39.99
N LYS A 369 9.22 -33.81 40.04
CA LYS A 369 9.02 -35.23 39.81
C LYS A 369 9.60 -36.11 40.93
N HIS A 370 8.98 -37.27 41.13
CA HIS A 370 9.56 -38.43 41.81
C HIS A 370 10.13 -39.37 40.75
N MET A 371 11.45 -39.56 40.77
CA MET A 371 12.16 -40.37 39.78
C MET A 371 11.98 -41.87 40.05
N GLY A 372 11.58 -42.59 39.01
CA GLY A 372 11.51 -44.04 38.96
C GLY A 372 12.75 -44.65 38.28
N LYS A 373 12.55 -45.74 37.55
CA LYS A 373 13.64 -46.50 36.93
C LYS A 373 14.10 -45.87 35.61
N PHE A 374 15.37 -46.07 35.29
CA PHE A 374 15.88 -45.82 33.95
C PHE A 374 15.26 -46.83 32.97
N VAL A 375 14.65 -46.33 31.91
CA VAL A 375 13.91 -47.12 30.91
C VAL A 375 14.79 -47.44 29.71
N GLY A 376 15.56 -46.46 29.23
CA GLY A 376 16.37 -46.60 28.03
C GLY A 376 16.89 -45.27 27.49
N LYS A 377 17.51 -45.30 26.32
CA LYS A 377 17.92 -44.09 25.60
C LYS A 377 17.18 -44.00 24.27
N MET A 378 16.82 -42.79 23.87
CA MET A 378 16.38 -42.49 22.51
C MET A 378 17.54 -42.66 21.52
N PRO A 379 17.28 -42.83 20.21
CA PRO A 379 18.33 -42.96 19.19
C PRO A 379 19.32 -41.79 19.18
N ASN A 380 18.86 -40.59 19.54
CA ASN A 380 19.67 -39.38 19.68
C ASN A 380 20.47 -39.30 21.01
N GLY A 381 20.47 -40.36 21.82
CA GLY A 381 21.26 -40.47 23.05
C GLY A 381 20.59 -39.91 24.31
N ILE A 382 19.44 -39.25 24.20
CA ILE A 382 18.70 -38.71 25.36
C ILE A 382 18.19 -39.86 26.23
N LYS A 383 18.41 -39.77 27.54
CA LYS A 383 17.99 -40.77 28.51
C LYS A 383 16.51 -40.60 28.87
N ILE A 384 15.81 -41.73 29.02
CA ILE A 384 14.39 -41.81 29.35
C ILE A 384 14.22 -42.53 30.68
N TYR A 385 13.35 -41.98 31.53
CA TYR A 385 13.07 -42.48 32.87
C TYR A 385 11.56 -42.62 33.08
N GLU A 386 11.17 -43.55 33.94
CA GLU A 386 9.86 -43.55 34.57
C GLU A 386 9.83 -42.48 35.67
N PHE A 387 8.73 -41.75 35.81
CA PHE A 387 8.55 -40.79 36.89
C PHE A 387 7.08 -40.53 37.19
N THR A 388 6.81 -39.99 38.37
CA THR A 388 5.49 -39.50 38.80
C THR A 388 5.61 -38.04 39.20
N TYR A 389 4.58 -37.21 38.97
CA TYR A 389 4.61 -35.81 39.43
C TYR A 389 4.34 -35.72 40.94
N LYS A 390 5.04 -34.83 41.64
CA LYS A 390 4.89 -34.66 43.10
C LYS A 390 3.48 -34.23 43.52
N ASP A 391 2.79 -33.54 42.61
CA ASP A 391 1.44 -33.00 42.83
C ASP A 391 0.35 -33.84 42.16
N ASP A 392 0.66 -35.05 41.65
CA ASP A 392 -0.32 -35.96 41.05
C ASP A 392 -0.94 -36.86 42.13
N PRO A 393 -2.23 -36.66 42.49
CA PRO A 393 -2.90 -37.43 43.53
C PRO A 393 -3.10 -38.91 43.19
N ASP A 394 -3.02 -39.27 41.90
CA ASP A 394 -3.25 -40.63 41.42
C ASP A 394 -1.95 -41.43 41.22
N GLU A 395 -0.80 -40.82 41.55
CA GLU A 395 0.55 -41.38 41.40
C GLU A 395 0.81 -41.98 40.01
N THR A 396 0.26 -41.37 38.95
CA THR A 396 0.36 -41.88 37.59
C THR A 396 1.82 -42.01 37.16
N ILE A 397 2.18 -43.15 36.57
CA ILE A 397 3.53 -43.39 36.05
C ILE A 397 3.61 -42.82 34.64
N TYR A 398 4.49 -41.83 34.46
CA TYR A 398 4.86 -41.23 33.19
C TYR A 398 6.24 -41.73 32.75
N VAL A 399 6.50 -41.69 31.44
CA VAL A 399 7.79 -42.04 30.86
C VAL A 399 8.26 -40.88 29.98
N GLY A 400 9.47 -40.37 30.22
CA GLY A 400 10.00 -39.25 29.45
C GLY A 400 11.39 -38.80 29.91
N PRO A 401 11.96 -37.77 29.25
CA PRO A 401 13.28 -37.28 29.58
C PRO A 401 13.28 -36.28 30.75
N ILE A 402 14.49 -35.97 31.21
CA ILE A 402 14.76 -34.96 32.23
C ILE A 402 15.44 -33.77 31.57
N ALA A 403 14.89 -32.57 31.74
CA ALA A 403 15.38 -31.35 31.10
C ALA A 403 16.85 -31.04 31.48
N GLN A 404 17.26 -31.36 32.71
CA GLN A 404 18.63 -31.19 33.19
C GLN A 404 19.66 -32.12 32.52
N GLU A 405 19.21 -33.14 31.80
CA GLU A 405 20.08 -34.08 31.09
C GLU A 405 20.03 -33.91 29.56
N ILE A 406 19.33 -32.88 29.07
CA ILE A 406 19.21 -32.54 27.66
C ILE A 406 20.08 -31.33 27.35
N ASP A 407 20.56 -31.25 26.10
CA ASP A 407 21.31 -30.08 25.63
C ASP A 407 20.50 -28.79 25.85
N PRO A 408 21.08 -27.76 26.51
CA PRO A 408 20.40 -26.50 26.76
C PRO A 408 19.75 -25.85 25.54
N GLU A 409 20.24 -26.12 24.32
CA GLU A 409 19.64 -25.59 23.08
C GLU A 409 18.20 -26.09 22.84
N PHE A 410 17.85 -27.24 23.42
CA PHE A 410 16.50 -27.81 23.34
C PHE A 410 15.69 -27.67 24.63
N VAL A 411 16.13 -26.81 25.55
CA VAL A 411 15.47 -26.57 26.84
C VAL A 411 15.12 -25.09 26.97
N ILE A 412 13.86 -24.81 27.29
CA ILE A 412 13.39 -23.46 27.59
C ILE A 412 13.01 -23.34 29.06
N ASP A 413 13.34 -22.22 29.67
CA ASP A 413 12.83 -21.85 31.00
C ASP A 413 11.52 -21.05 30.82
N SER A 414 10.44 -21.59 31.36
CA SER A 414 9.15 -20.90 31.44
C SER A 414 8.76 -20.75 32.91
N ASN A 415 8.85 -19.52 33.42
CA ASN A 415 8.51 -19.17 34.81
C ASN A 415 9.24 -20.01 35.87
N GLY A 416 10.53 -20.29 35.66
CA GLY A 416 11.38 -21.03 36.59
C GLY A 416 11.20 -22.55 36.51
N THR A 417 10.47 -23.05 35.51
CA THR A 417 10.30 -24.48 35.20
C THR A 417 10.93 -24.80 33.85
N LEU A 418 11.78 -25.82 33.80
CA LEU A 418 12.40 -26.24 32.56
C LEU A 418 11.47 -27.12 31.72
N LEU A 419 11.29 -26.74 30.45
CA LEU A 419 10.52 -27.46 29.44
C LEU A 419 11.46 -27.91 28.32
N VAL A 420 11.21 -29.10 27.79
CA VAL A 420 11.97 -29.64 26.65
C VAL A 420 11.19 -29.34 25.37
N LEU A 421 11.87 -28.79 24.38
CA LEU A 421 11.32 -28.46 23.08
C LEU A 421 11.00 -29.75 22.28
N PRO A 422 9.89 -29.80 21.52
CA PRO A 422 9.53 -30.93 20.66
C PRO A 422 10.65 -31.35 19.69
N GLU A 423 11.49 -30.39 19.30
CA GLU A 423 12.65 -30.57 18.43
C GLU A 423 13.68 -31.56 19.02
N ALA A 424 13.78 -31.69 20.35
CA ALA A 424 14.62 -32.69 21.01
C ALA A 424 14.20 -34.14 20.71
N PHE A 425 12.97 -34.35 20.23
CA PHE A 425 12.39 -35.67 19.99
C PHE A 425 12.32 -36.02 18.50
N ARG A 426 12.72 -35.11 17.60
CA ARG A 426 12.83 -35.43 16.19
C ARG A 426 14.07 -36.30 15.97
N GLU A 427 13.92 -37.41 15.27
CA GLU A 427 15.04 -38.23 14.82
C GLU A 427 16.04 -37.32 14.10
N ALA A 428 17.30 -37.32 14.56
CA ALA A 428 18.39 -36.87 13.72
C ALA A 428 18.39 -37.82 12.51
N ALA A 429 17.98 -37.30 11.35
CA ALA A 429 18.01 -38.01 10.08
C ALA A 429 19.44 -38.46 9.73
#